data_AF-A0A7S0AQN7-F1
#
_entry.id   AF-A0A7S0AQN7-F1
#
_cell.length_a   1.000
_cell.length_b   1.000
_cell.length_c   1.000
_cell.angle_alpha   90.00
_cell.angle_beta   90.00
_cell.angle_gamma   90.00
#
_symmetry.space_group_name_H-M   'P 1'
#
loop_
_entity.id
_entity.type
_entity.pdbx_description
1 polymer ?
#
loop_
_entity_poly.entity_id
_entity_poly.type
_entity_poly.pdbx_seq_one_letter_code
_entity_poly.pdbx_strand_id
1 'polypeptide(L)'
;MRLMVCSIAQSLGSVAWALLLLLMIMYLFTIAFMQGAIMHLQASSPSGETSGIRDGVVLWYGSVFDSLYTLLASIVGGVDWTEVMRPLEKISTVYRLLFSFYIVFV
;
A
#
# COMPACT_ATOMS: atom_id res chain seq x y z
N MET A 1 22.48 3.80 -31.67
CA MET A 1 21.02 3.82 -31.37
C MET A 1 20.37 2.44 -31.44
N ARG A 2 20.56 1.63 -32.49
CA ARG A 2 19.97 0.28 -32.60
C ARG A 2 20.37 -0.69 -31.46
N LEU A 3 21.64 -0.70 -31.06
CA LEU A 3 22.12 -1.54 -29.95
C LEU A 3 21.48 -1.18 -28.60
N MET A 4 21.38 0.11 -28.26
CA MET A 4 20.73 0.56 -27.01
C MET A 4 19.26 0.14 -26.94
N VAL A 5 18.52 0.24 -28.04
CA VAL A 5 17.11 -0.19 -28.11
C VAL A 5 16.99 -1.71 -27.95
N CYS A 6 17.87 -2.50 -28.55
CA CYS A 6 17.91 -3.96 -28.35
C CYS A 6 18.21 -4.34 -26.89
N SER A 7 19.15 -3.66 -26.23
CA SER A 7 19.48 -3.89 -24.81
C SER A 7 18.29 -3.61 -23.89
N ILE A 8 17.58 -2.50 -24.13
CA ILE A 8 16.37 -2.13 -23.36
C ILE A 8 15.27 -3.16 -23.60
N ALA A 9 15.00 -3.53 -24.86
CA ALA A 9 13.98 -4.52 -25.21
C ALA A 9 14.23 -5.89 -24.57
N GLN A 10 15.50 -6.29 -24.40
CA GLN A 10 15.86 -7.53 -23.72
C GLN A 10 15.64 -7.45 -22.21
N SER A 11 15.86 -6.28 -21.59
CA SER A 11 15.56 -6.06 -20.16
C SER A 11 14.07 -5.95 -19.85
N LEU A 12 13.22 -5.59 -20.82
CA LEU A 12 11.77 -5.50 -20.61
C LEU A 12 11.16 -6.83 -20.14
N GLY A 13 11.68 -7.96 -20.62
CA GLY A 13 11.23 -9.28 -20.20
C GLY A 13 11.52 -9.54 -18.71
N SER A 14 12.73 -9.24 -18.24
CA SER A 14 13.08 -9.41 -16.82
C SER A 14 12.39 -8.39 -15.93
N VAL A 15 12.23 -7.15 -16.40
CA VAL A 15 11.47 -6.10 -15.71
C VAL A 15 9.99 -6.47 -15.60
N ALA A 16 9.38 -7.07 -16.61
CA ALA A 16 7.99 -7.53 -16.55
C ALA A 16 7.78 -8.56 -15.43
N TRP A 17 8.71 -9.51 -15.26
CA TRP A 17 8.66 -10.47 -14.15
C TRP A 17 8.85 -9.79 -12.79
N ALA A 18 9.77 -8.84 -12.69
CA ALA A 18 9.98 -8.07 -11.47
C ALA A 18 8.73 -7.24 -11.10
N LEU A 19 8.08 -6.59 -12.08
CA LEU A 19 6.84 -5.84 -11.89
C LEU A 19 5.67 -6.74 -11.48
N LEU A 20 5.59 -7.95 -12.04
CA LEU A 20 4.57 -8.93 -11.65
C LEU A 20 4.77 -9.39 -10.20
N LEU A 21 6.01 -9.69 -9.80
CA LEU A 21 6.34 -10.02 -8.42
C LEU A 21 6.04 -8.85 -7.48
N LEU A 22 6.41 -7.63 -7.87
CA LEU A 22 6.08 -6.42 -7.12
C LEU A 22 4.56 -6.29 -6.93
N LEU A 23 3.78 -6.43 -7.99
CA LEU A 23 2.32 -6.33 -7.93
C LEU A 23 1.71 -7.40 -7.02
N MET A 24 2.26 -8.62 -7.02
CA MET A 24 1.85 -9.68 -6.11
C MET A 24 2.13 -9.33 -4.64
N ILE A 25 3.32 -8.79 -4.35
CA ILE A 25 3.70 -8.34 -3.00
C ILE A 25 2.77 -7.21 -2.55
N MET A 26 2.57 -6.19 -3.39
CA MET A 26 1.67 -5.06 -3.10
C MET A 26 0.24 -5.55 -2.81
N TYR A 27 -0.26 -6.53 -3.57
CA TYR A 27 -1.58 -7.10 -3.35
C TYR A 27 -1.70 -7.78 -1.98
N LEU A 28 -0.69 -8.55 -1.56
CA LEU A 28 -0.68 -9.20 -0.25
C LEU A 28 -0.72 -8.18 0.90
N PHE A 29 0.10 -7.13 0.81
CA PHE A 29 0.11 -6.05 1.82
C PHE A 29 -1.21 -5.28 1.83
N THR A 30 -1.78 -4.94 0.66
CA THR A 30 -3.11 -4.33 0.56
C THR A 30 -4.17 -5.13 1.29
N ILE A 31 -4.25 -6.44 1.06
CA ILE A 31 -5.24 -7.29 1.74
C ILE A 31 -4.99 -7.32 3.26
N ALA A 32 -3.74 -7.42 3.71
CA ALA A 32 -3.42 -7.42 5.13
C ALA A 32 -3.84 -6.11 5.84
N PHE A 33 -3.59 -4.96 5.21
CA PHE A 33 -3.97 -3.65 5.75
C PHE A 33 -5.50 -3.44 5.73
N MET A 34 -6.16 -3.75 4.61
CA MET A 34 -7.60 -3.63 4.48
C MET A 34 -8.34 -4.53 5.47
N GLN A 35 -7.93 -5.79 5.63
CA GLN A 35 -8.57 -6.71 6.58
C GLN A 35 -8.43 -6.22 8.02
N GLY A 36 -7.25 -5.71 8.39
CA GLY A 36 -7.03 -5.08 9.69
C GLY A 36 -7.95 -3.90 9.94
N ALA A 37 -8.06 -3.02 8.94
CA ALA A 37 -8.90 -1.84 9.01
C ALA A 37 -10.40 -2.19 9.10
N ILE A 38 -10.87 -3.15 8.31
CA ILE A 38 -12.25 -3.65 8.36
C ILE A 38 -12.56 -4.24 9.74
N MET A 39 -11.68 -5.11 10.26
CA MET A 39 -11.88 -5.73 11.57
C MET A 39 -11.98 -4.68 12.69
N HIS A 40 -11.14 -3.65 12.64
CA HIS A 40 -11.16 -2.57 13.61
C HIS A 40 -12.42 -1.69 13.50
N LEU A 41 -12.86 -1.39 12.27
CA LEU A 41 -14.10 -0.66 12.01
C LEU A 41 -15.35 -1.43 12.43
N GLN A 42 -15.34 -2.77 12.33
CA GLN A 42 -16.44 -3.62 12.79
C GLN A 42 -16.46 -3.74 14.32
N ALA A 43 -15.29 -3.79 14.97
CA ALA A 43 -15.19 -3.89 16.43
C ALA A 43 -15.50 -2.56 17.14
N SER A 44 -15.25 -1.42 16.49
CA SER A 44 -15.49 -0.09 17.07
C SER A 44 -16.94 0.35 16.87
N SER A 45 -17.71 0.45 17.95
CA SER A 45 -19.07 1.01 17.94
C SER A 45 -19.08 2.47 17.45
N PRO A 46 -20.21 2.99 16.93
CA PRO A 46 -20.30 4.32 16.30
C PRO A 46 -20.32 5.48 17.31
N SER A 47 -19.44 5.46 18.31
CA SER A 47 -19.15 6.62 19.16
C SER A 47 -18.17 7.54 18.44
N GLY A 48 -18.45 8.84 18.42
CA GLY A 48 -17.90 9.83 17.48
C GLY A 48 -16.38 9.99 17.37
N GLU A 49 -15.55 9.36 18.20
CA GLU A 49 -14.08 9.35 18.04
C GLU A 49 -13.60 8.55 16.81
N THR A 50 -14.40 7.58 16.33
CA THR A 50 -14.02 6.71 15.21
C THR A 50 -14.17 7.39 13.85
N SER A 51 -14.83 8.56 13.75
CA SER A 51 -15.08 9.26 12.48
C SER A 51 -13.78 9.59 11.75
N GLY A 52 -12.81 10.22 12.41
CA GLY A 52 -11.56 10.64 11.76
C GLY A 52 -10.66 9.47 11.33
N ILE A 53 -10.75 8.32 12.02
CA ILE A 53 -10.02 7.10 11.61
C ILE A 53 -10.71 6.47 10.39
N ARG A 54 -12.04 6.38 10.43
CA ARG A 54 -12.84 5.84 9.34
C ARG A 54 -12.65 6.63 8.05
N ASP A 55 -12.65 7.95 8.13
CA ASP A 55 -12.50 8.81 6.95
C ASP A 55 -11.12 8.63 6.31
N GLY A 56 -10.05 8.54 7.11
CA GLY A 56 -8.70 8.25 6.62
C GLY A 56 -8.54 6.85 6.03
N VAL A 57 -9.13 5.83 6.69
CA VAL A 57 -9.14 4.45 6.17
C VAL A 57 -9.91 4.37 4.86
N VAL A 58 -11.06 5.01 4.75
CA VAL A 58 -11.87 4.99 3.52
C VAL A 58 -11.17 5.74 2.39
N LEU A 59 -10.49 6.85 2.69
CA LEU A 59 -9.76 7.64 1.69
C LEU A 59 -8.60 6.86 1.07
N TRP A 60 -7.78 6.19 1.88
CA TRP A 60 -6.56 5.53 1.42
C TRP A 60 -6.71 4.02 1.17
N TYR A 61 -7.66 3.39 1.86
CA TYR A 61 -7.85 1.94 1.90
C TYR A 61 -9.31 1.51 1.66
N GLY A 62 -10.13 2.37 1.03
CA GLY A 62 -11.54 2.10 0.79
C GLY A 62 -11.81 0.99 -0.22
N SER A 63 -10.93 0.84 -1.20
CA SER A 63 -10.96 -0.27 -2.17
C SER A 63 -9.59 -0.89 -2.37
N VAL A 64 -9.57 -2.09 -2.95
CA VAL A 64 -8.31 -2.80 -3.26
C VAL A 64 -7.48 -2.00 -4.27
N PHE A 65 -8.12 -1.38 -5.28
CA PHE A 65 -7.42 -0.59 -6.29
C PHE A 65 -6.88 0.71 -5.70
N ASP A 66 -7.64 1.40 -4.86
CA ASP A 66 -7.19 2.61 -4.18
C ASP A 66 -6.02 2.31 -3.24
N SER A 67 -6.09 1.21 -2.51
CA SER A 67 -5.00 0.74 -1.64
C SER A 67 -3.75 0.42 -2.45
N LEU A 68 -3.87 -0.35 -3.54
CA LEU A 68 -2.76 -0.67 -4.43
C LEU A 68 -2.12 0.61 -5.02
N TYR A 69 -2.94 1.56 -5.47
CA TYR A 69 -2.47 2.83 -5.98
C TYR A 69 -1.72 3.62 -4.91
N THR A 70 -2.27 3.66 -3.70
CA THR A 70 -1.68 4.36 -2.56
C THR A 70 -0.35 3.75 -2.13
N LEU A 71 -0.26 2.42 -2.09
CA LEU A 71 0.97 1.68 -1.81
C LEU A 71 2.05 1.96 -2.88
N LEU A 72 1.66 1.94 -4.16
CA LEU A 72 2.54 2.29 -5.26
C LEU A 72 3.00 3.77 -5.18
N ALA A 73 2.09 4.70 -4.90
CA ALA A 73 2.40 6.11 -4.73
C ALA A 73 3.36 6.34 -3.56
N SER A 74 3.27 5.52 -2.50
CA SER A 74 4.19 5.59 -1.35
C SER A 74 5.61 5.16 -1.71
N ILE A 75 5.77 4.11 -2.53
CA ILE A 75 7.11 3.64 -2.99
C ILE A 75 7.74 4.65 -3.94
N VAL A 76 6.96 5.17 -4.89
CA VAL A 76 7.47 6.09 -5.93
C VAL A 76 7.68 7.51 -5.38
N GLY A 77 7.24 7.78 -4.14
CA GLY A 77 7.33 9.10 -3.51
C GLY A 77 6.27 10.10 -4.00
N GLY A 78 5.17 9.60 -4.58
CA GLY A 78 4.03 10.41 -4.99
C GLY A 78 3.15 10.89 -3.83
N VAL A 79 3.22 10.23 -2.68
CA VAL A 79 2.58 10.64 -1.43
C VAL A 79 3.52 10.40 -0.25
N ASP A 80 3.45 11.23 0.79
CA ASP A 80 4.17 10.97 2.03
C ASP A 80 3.58 9.71 2.68
N TRP A 81 4.37 8.63 2.68
CA TRP A 81 3.97 7.35 3.25
C TRP A 81 3.59 7.47 4.73
N THR A 82 4.10 8.47 5.46
CA THR A 82 3.71 8.73 6.85
C THR A 82 2.27 9.23 6.96
N GLU A 83 1.78 10.00 5.99
CA GLU A 83 0.40 10.48 5.95
C GLU A 83 -0.58 9.33 5.78
N VAL A 84 -0.25 8.41 4.86
CA VAL A 84 -1.06 7.22 4.59
C VAL A 84 -1.02 6.22 5.74
N MET A 85 0.11 6.12 6.43
CA MET A 85 0.30 5.20 7.57
C MET A 85 -0.46 5.64 8.83
N ARG A 86 -0.68 6.94 9.05
CA ARG A 86 -1.37 7.48 10.24
C ARG A 86 -2.70 6.78 10.60
N PRO A 87 -3.65 6.58 9.67
CA PRO A 87 -4.89 5.85 9.98
C PRO A 87 -4.64 4.41 10.42
N LEU A 88 -3.66 3.72 9.82
CA LEU A 88 -3.27 2.34 10.19
C LEU A 88 -2.58 2.27 11.56
N GLU A 89 -1.77 3.26 11.91
CA GLU A 89 -1.10 3.34 13.20
C GLU A 89 -2.10 3.46 14.36
N LYS A 90 -3.20 4.19 14.16
CA LYS A 90 -4.28 4.31 15.14
C LYS A 90 -5.03 3.00 15.39
N ILE A 91 -5.01 2.07 14.43
CA ILE A 91 -5.57 0.73 14.58
C ILE A 91 -4.63 -0.14 15.43
N SER A 92 -3.36 -0.22 15.04
CA SER A 92 -2.33 -0.95 15.80
C SER A 92 -0.93 -0.55 15.36
N THR A 93 -0.02 -0.45 16.31
CA THR A 93 1.42 -0.21 16.07
C THR A 93 2.06 -1.31 15.21
N VAL A 94 1.48 -2.51 15.18
CA VAL A 94 1.95 -3.60 14.31
C VAL A 94 1.86 -3.22 12.83
N TYR A 95 0.78 -2.53 12.42
CA TYR A 95 0.62 -2.09 11.03
C TYR A 95 1.65 -1.03 10.64
N ARG A 96 2.04 -0.15 11.57
CA ARG A 96 3.14 0.81 11.35
C ARG A 96 4.46 0.10 11.05
N LEU A 97 4.80 -0.93 11.84
CA LEU A 97 6.04 -1.70 11.64
C LEU A 97 5.98 -2.49 10.33
N LEU A 98 4.84 -3.11 10.02
CA LEU A 98 4.61 -3.86 8.79
C LEU A 98 4.70 -2.97 7.54
N PHE A 99 4.12 -1.76 7.58
CA PHE A 99 4.20 -0.80 6.49
C PHE A 99 5.62 -0.27 6.28
N SER A 100 6.33 0.01 7.38
CA SER A 100 7.74 0.42 7.31
C SER A 100 8.62 -0.69 6.70
N PHE A 101 8.38 -1.94 7.08
CA PHE A 101 9.06 -3.10 6.48
C PHE A 101 8.78 -3.21 4.98
N TYR A 102 7.54 -2.99 4.55
CA TYR A 102 7.17 -2.97 3.13
C TYR A 102 7.95 -1.91 2.34
N ILE A 103 8.04 -0.67 2.85
CA ILE A 103 8.78 0.42 2.18
C ILE A 103 10.29 0.14 2.11
N VAL A 104 10.86 -0.54 3.10
CA VAL A 104 12.30 -0.90 3.08
C VAL A 104 12.58 -2.11 2.18
N PHE A 105 11.61 -3.03 2.08
CA PHE A 105 11.76 -4.27 1.31
C PHE A 105 11.63 -4.06 -0.20
N VAL A 106 10.74 -3.15 -0.62
CA VAL A 106 10.52 -2.78 -2.03
C VAL A 106 11.53 -1.72 -2.47
#